data_AF-A0A539E308-F1
#
_entry.id   AF-A0A539E308-F1
#
_cell.length_a   1.000
_cell.length_b   1.000
_cell.length_c   1.000
_cell.angle_alpha   90.00
_cell.angle_beta   90.00
_cell.angle_gamma   90.00
#
_symmetry.space_group_name_H-M   'P 1'
#
loop_
_entity.id
_entity.type
_entity.pdbx_description
1 polymer ?
#
loop_
_entity_poly.entity_id
_entity_poly.type
_entity_poly.pdbx_seq_one_letter_code
_entity_poly.pdbx_strand_id
1 'polypeptide(L)'
;FNAVGNRTETFVRFSTVAGGRGAAEAVRDPRGFAVKFYTPDGNYDLAGNDTPIFFIRDPLKFPDFIHSQKPDPFTNRQEPENVWDFFSHSPEATHMFTWLFGDRGIPASYRHMDGFGSHTFAWTSAAGKQCYVKYHFKTDQGIRCLTATEAADLAGRNPESHNSDLVEAIERREHPSWTLHVQIMSVDEAASYSINPFDLTKVWPYSDHPLIEVGKLVLDRNADNYFADVEQSAFDPGNFVPGIGPSPDKMLQGRLFAYGDAHRYRLGINHTHVPVNAPHATTANNYGRDGMMRVDGNGGRAKNYEPNSFDGPAQTDDPHCAGLPVDGVSGTYGWDERNTDDFCQAGDLYRLIDDAARQRLVDNIADSLAQVNRAGIVERSISHFRNADLDYGNRIAAGIAARRS
;
A
#
# COMPACT_ATOMS: atom_id res chain seq x y z
N PHE A 1 17.27 -9.89 -7.86
CA PHE A 1 18.08 -10.27 -6.68
C PHE A 1 19.20 -11.25 -7.06
N ASN A 2 19.98 -10.97 -8.10
CA ASN A 2 20.80 -12.01 -8.76
C ASN A 2 22.16 -12.23 -8.09
N ALA A 3 22.69 -11.24 -7.36
CA ALA A 3 23.90 -11.33 -6.57
C ALA A 3 23.93 -10.28 -5.46
N VAL A 4 24.60 -10.57 -4.35
CA VAL A 4 24.86 -9.61 -3.27
C VAL A 4 25.73 -8.47 -3.80
N GLY A 5 25.38 -7.23 -3.47
CA GLY A 5 26.09 -6.02 -3.91
C GLY A 5 25.61 -5.44 -5.23
N ASN A 6 24.70 -6.12 -5.96
CA ASN A 6 24.06 -5.54 -7.13
C ASN A 6 23.29 -4.27 -6.76
N ARG A 7 23.43 -3.24 -7.58
CA ARG A 7 22.68 -1.98 -7.46
C ARG A 7 21.62 -1.90 -8.55
N THR A 8 20.47 -1.37 -8.19
CA THR A 8 19.35 -1.12 -9.11
C THR A 8 18.86 0.30 -8.82
N GLU A 9 18.76 1.12 -9.85
CA GLU A 9 18.17 2.46 -9.70
C GLU A 9 16.71 2.32 -9.28
N THR A 10 16.27 3.22 -8.39
CA THR A 10 14.88 3.25 -7.93
C THR A 10 14.32 4.66 -7.94
N PHE A 11 13.02 4.77 -8.20
CA PHE A 11 12.24 5.97 -7.94
C PHE A 11 11.20 5.68 -6.85
N VAL A 12 11.09 6.56 -5.85
CA VAL A 12 10.16 6.39 -4.73
C VAL A 12 9.24 7.60 -4.61
N ARG A 13 7.95 7.34 -4.45
CA ARG A 13 6.95 8.36 -4.15
C ARG A 13 6.24 8.03 -2.84
N PHE A 14 6.30 8.98 -1.91
CA PHE A 14 5.47 8.97 -0.71
C PHE A 14 4.22 9.83 -0.89
N SER A 15 3.16 9.54 -0.16
CA SER A 15 1.95 10.37 -0.17
C SER A 15 1.05 10.12 1.02
N THR A 16 0.09 11.02 1.24
CA THR A 16 -1.17 10.70 1.93
C THR A 16 -2.12 9.94 0.99
N VAL A 17 -3.36 9.67 1.43
CA VAL A 17 -4.38 8.90 0.68
C VAL A 17 -5.65 9.74 0.42
N ALA A 18 -6.27 10.27 1.46
CA ALA A 18 -7.58 10.92 1.35
C ALA A 18 -7.49 12.34 0.78
N GLY A 19 -6.44 13.08 1.13
CA GLY A 19 -6.22 14.46 0.74
C GLY A 19 -6.15 14.68 -0.79
N GLY A 20 -6.72 15.78 -1.25
CA GLY A 20 -6.48 16.27 -2.62
C GLY A 20 -5.14 16.99 -2.74
N ARG A 21 -4.82 17.48 -3.93
CA ARG A 21 -3.63 18.32 -4.14
C ARG A 21 -3.74 19.59 -3.28
N GLY A 22 -2.70 19.87 -2.48
CA GLY A 22 -2.66 20.99 -1.55
C GLY A 22 -3.23 20.70 -0.15
N ALA A 23 -3.64 19.46 0.13
CA ALA A 23 -3.93 19.04 1.50
C ALA A 23 -2.64 18.96 2.33
N ALA A 24 -2.76 19.22 3.63
CA ALA A 24 -1.63 19.13 4.55
C ALA A 24 -1.11 17.69 4.68
N GLU A 25 0.21 17.53 4.83
CA GLU A 25 0.86 16.22 4.90
C GLU A 25 0.92 15.65 6.33
N ALA A 26 0.90 16.50 7.36
CA ALA A 26 0.90 16.10 8.76
C ALA A 26 -0.53 15.83 9.27
N VAL A 27 -1.19 14.82 8.69
CA VAL A 27 -2.57 14.42 9.04
C VAL A 27 -2.67 12.92 9.33
N ARG A 28 -3.71 12.50 10.04
CA ARG A 28 -3.99 11.08 10.28
C ARG A 28 -4.51 10.42 9.00
N ASP A 29 -3.67 9.58 8.41
CA ASP A 29 -3.95 8.89 7.15
C ASP A 29 -2.91 7.76 6.97
N PRO A 30 -3.16 6.66 6.24
CA PRO A 30 -2.06 5.83 5.77
C PRO A 30 -1.11 6.66 4.90
N ARG A 31 0.14 6.21 4.79
CA ARG A 31 1.11 6.79 3.84
C ARG A 31 1.38 5.83 2.71
N GLY A 32 1.30 6.32 1.48
CA GLY A 32 1.79 5.59 0.31
C GLY A 32 3.31 5.45 0.38
N PHE A 33 3.83 4.27 0.04
CA PHE A 33 5.25 3.96 -0.09
C PHE A 33 5.44 3.20 -1.39
N ALA A 34 5.43 3.92 -2.52
CA ALA A 34 5.55 3.31 -3.84
C ALA A 34 7.01 3.32 -4.31
N VAL A 35 7.52 2.16 -4.69
CA VAL A 35 8.90 1.98 -5.18
C VAL A 35 8.86 1.40 -6.60
N LYS A 36 9.54 2.07 -7.53
CA LYS A 36 9.81 1.58 -8.89
C LYS A 36 11.27 1.18 -8.96
N PHE A 37 11.53 -0.04 -9.39
CA PHE A 37 12.88 -0.56 -9.63
C PHE A 37 13.12 -0.63 -11.13
N TYR A 38 14.15 0.06 -11.63
CA TYR A 38 14.53 0.00 -13.04
C TYR A 38 15.48 -1.19 -13.25
N THR A 39 14.92 -2.34 -13.59
CA THR A 39 15.69 -3.59 -13.72
C THR A 39 16.07 -3.87 -15.18
N PRO A 40 17.09 -4.73 -15.43
CA PRO A 40 17.41 -5.19 -16.79
C PRO A 40 16.28 -5.95 -17.49
N ASP A 41 15.31 -6.46 -16.73
CA ASP A 41 14.15 -7.23 -17.23
C ASP A 41 12.88 -6.37 -17.33
N GLY A 42 13.00 -5.04 -17.17
CA GLY A 42 11.89 -4.10 -17.15
C GLY A 42 11.70 -3.42 -15.80
N ASN A 43 10.67 -2.59 -15.69
CA ASN A 43 10.34 -1.95 -14.41
C ASN A 43 9.59 -2.93 -13.52
N TYR A 44 10.01 -3.04 -12.26
CA TYR A 44 9.21 -3.68 -11.21
C TYR A 44 8.62 -2.59 -10.32
N ASP A 45 7.29 -2.56 -10.17
CA ASP A 45 6.61 -1.58 -9.32
C ASP A 45 6.02 -2.26 -8.08
N LEU A 46 6.50 -1.85 -6.92
CA LEU A 46 5.92 -2.19 -5.63
C LEU A 46 5.22 -0.96 -5.05
N ALA A 47 3.93 -0.81 -5.36
CA ALA A 47 3.10 0.24 -4.80
C ALA A 47 2.61 -0.18 -3.39
N GLY A 48 3.44 0.05 -2.39
CA GLY A 48 3.20 -0.26 -0.98
C GLY A 48 2.57 0.87 -0.17
N ASN A 49 2.42 0.64 1.13
CA ASN A 49 2.00 1.61 2.15
C ASN A 49 2.94 1.55 3.37
N ASP A 50 2.80 2.47 4.31
CA ASP A 50 3.43 2.42 5.63
C ASP A 50 2.75 1.44 6.61
N THR A 51 1.81 0.64 6.12
CA THR A 51 1.05 -0.35 6.90
C THR A 51 1.16 -1.75 6.27
N PRO A 52 1.28 -2.82 7.06
CA PRO A 52 1.34 -4.19 6.54
C PRO A 52 -0.02 -4.77 6.13
N ILE A 53 -1.10 -4.02 6.38
CA ILE A 53 -2.50 -4.40 6.19
C ILE A 53 -3.30 -3.25 5.55
N PHE A 54 -4.53 -3.53 5.14
CA PHE A 54 -5.47 -2.54 4.64
C PHE A 54 -6.85 -2.69 5.29
N PHE A 55 -7.76 -1.75 5.01
CA PHE A 55 -9.09 -1.69 5.61
C PHE A 55 -10.06 -2.76 5.12
N ILE A 56 -9.83 -3.27 3.90
CA ILE A 56 -10.74 -4.18 3.20
C ILE A 56 -9.95 -5.29 2.53
N ARG A 57 -10.62 -6.40 2.28
CA ARG A 57 -10.09 -7.63 1.67
C ARG A 57 -10.69 -7.99 0.32
N ASP A 58 -11.61 -7.19 -0.18
CA ASP A 58 -12.22 -7.38 -1.50
C ASP A 58 -12.23 -6.05 -2.29
N PRO A 59 -11.69 -6.02 -3.52
CA PRO A 59 -11.52 -4.77 -4.28
C PRO A 59 -12.85 -4.14 -4.68
N LEU A 60 -13.96 -4.89 -4.68
CA LEU A 60 -15.29 -4.32 -4.96
C LEU A 60 -15.66 -3.21 -3.98
N LYS A 61 -15.21 -3.31 -2.72
CA LYS A 61 -15.46 -2.30 -1.69
C LYS A 61 -14.54 -1.08 -1.82
N PHE A 62 -13.51 -1.10 -2.68
CA PHE A 62 -12.50 -0.04 -2.70
C PHE A 62 -13.06 1.33 -3.10
N PRO A 63 -13.90 1.47 -4.15
CA PRO A 63 -14.52 2.75 -4.47
C PRO A 63 -15.39 3.29 -3.33
N ASP A 64 -16.21 2.43 -2.70
CA ASP A 64 -17.07 2.82 -1.57
C ASP A 64 -16.25 3.25 -0.35
N PHE A 65 -15.19 2.50 -0.04
CA PHE A 65 -14.24 2.87 1.00
C PHE A 65 -13.65 4.26 0.71
N ILE A 66 -13.11 4.48 -0.49
CA ILE A 66 -12.50 5.77 -0.84
C ILE A 66 -13.52 6.92 -0.78
N HIS A 67 -14.78 6.70 -1.21
CA HIS A 67 -15.84 7.70 -1.04
C HIS A 67 -16.10 8.03 0.43
N SER A 68 -16.17 7.01 1.31
CA SER A 68 -16.38 7.23 2.75
C SER A 68 -15.28 8.05 3.43
N GLN A 69 -14.05 7.99 2.90
CA GLN A 69 -12.89 8.72 3.44
C GLN A 69 -12.68 10.10 2.79
N LYS A 70 -13.42 10.44 1.73
CA LYS A 70 -13.25 11.68 0.96
C LYS A 70 -14.41 12.66 1.24
N PRO A 71 -14.36 13.89 0.68
CA PRO A 71 -15.42 14.86 0.88
C PRO A 71 -16.81 14.32 0.53
N ASP A 72 -17.78 14.58 1.40
CA ASP A 72 -19.20 14.30 1.19
C ASP A 72 -19.69 15.03 -0.08
N PRO A 73 -20.51 14.39 -0.93
CA PRO A 73 -20.96 14.97 -2.18
C PRO A 73 -21.81 16.24 -2.04
N PHE A 74 -22.46 16.46 -0.89
CA PHE A 74 -23.25 17.66 -0.64
C PHE A 74 -22.42 18.75 0.04
N THR A 75 -21.70 18.42 1.12
CA THR A 75 -21.00 19.44 1.92
C THR A 75 -19.58 19.74 1.44
N ASN A 76 -19.02 18.88 0.59
CA ASN A 76 -17.63 18.92 0.12
C ASN A 76 -16.63 19.01 1.29
N ARG A 77 -16.92 18.29 2.38
CA ARG A 77 -16.06 18.14 3.56
C ARG A 77 -15.99 16.68 3.96
N GLN A 78 -14.88 16.25 4.55
CA GLN A 78 -14.82 14.91 5.14
C GLN A 78 -15.77 14.87 6.35
N GLU A 79 -16.70 13.92 6.35
CA GLU A 79 -17.68 13.79 7.42
C GLU A 79 -17.41 12.53 8.25
N PRO A 80 -17.25 12.65 9.59
CA PRO A 80 -17.07 11.49 10.46
C PRO A 80 -18.19 10.46 10.32
N GLU A 81 -19.42 10.90 10.06
CA GLU A 81 -20.56 9.98 9.91
C GLU A 81 -20.35 9.02 8.72
N ASN A 82 -19.84 9.49 7.57
CA ASN A 82 -19.54 8.64 6.40
C ASN A 82 -18.42 7.63 6.70
N VAL A 83 -17.34 8.09 7.34
CA VAL A 83 -16.19 7.25 7.72
C VAL A 83 -16.63 6.11 8.65
N TRP A 84 -17.36 6.47 9.71
CA TRP A 84 -17.74 5.53 10.75
C TRP A 84 -18.94 4.66 10.36
N ASP A 85 -19.84 5.11 9.47
CA ASP A 85 -20.90 4.24 8.95
C ASP A 85 -20.30 3.08 8.15
N PHE A 86 -19.40 3.38 7.22
CA PHE A 86 -18.68 2.36 6.44
C PHE A 86 -17.94 1.38 7.35
N PHE A 87 -17.18 1.90 8.32
CA PHE A 87 -16.49 1.07 9.31
C PHE A 87 -17.45 0.17 10.09
N SER A 88 -18.59 0.71 10.55
CA SER A 88 -19.56 -0.04 11.34
C SER A 88 -20.15 -1.23 10.58
N HIS A 89 -20.14 -1.19 9.25
CA HIS A 89 -20.58 -2.25 8.35
C HIS A 89 -19.43 -3.11 7.76
N SER A 90 -18.18 -2.82 8.13
CA SER A 90 -16.98 -3.52 7.65
C SER A 90 -16.09 -3.93 8.84
N PRO A 91 -16.49 -4.95 9.64
CA PRO A 91 -15.74 -5.40 10.81
C PRO A 91 -14.29 -5.78 10.47
N GLU A 92 -14.00 -6.22 9.25
CA GLU A 92 -12.65 -6.54 8.78
C GLU A 92 -11.67 -5.35 8.86
N ALA A 93 -12.19 -4.12 8.90
CA ALA A 93 -11.38 -2.91 9.01
C ALA A 93 -10.85 -2.65 10.43
N THR A 94 -11.29 -3.40 11.45
CA THR A 94 -10.94 -3.16 12.86
C THR A 94 -9.43 -3.14 13.11
N HIS A 95 -8.68 -4.02 12.44
CA HIS A 95 -7.22 -4.06 12.57
C HIS A 95 -6.56 -2.79 12.01
N MET A 96 -6.97 -2.36 10.80
CA MET A 96 -6.42 -1.16 10.19
C MET A 96 -6.87 0.13 10.88
N PHE A 97 -8.11 0.20 11.40
CA PHE A 97 -8.56 1.33 12.22
C PHE A 97 -7.75 1.43 13.52
N THR A 98 -7.45 0.30 14.16
CA THR A 98 -6.59 0.27 15.35
C THR A 98 -5.18 0.77 15.04
N TRP A 99 -4.62 0.41 13.88
CA TRP A 99 -3.34 0.95 13.41
C TRP A 99 -3.42 2.46 13.13
N LEU A 100 -4.40 2.88 12.31
CA LEU A 100 -4.56 4.25 11.83
C LEU A 100 -4.79 5.24 12.99
N PHE A 101 -5.54 4.85 14.02
CA PHE A 101 -5.80 5.73 15.17
C PHE A 101 -4.73 5.63 16.26
N GLY A 102 -3.78 4.70 16.14
CA GLY A 102 -2.57 4.67 16.95
C GLY A 102 -1.60 5.79 16.59
N ASP A 103 -0.45 5.83 17.28
CA ASP A 103 0.57 6.86 17.04
C ASP A 103 1.11 6.80 15.59
N ARG A 104 1.27 5.59 15.03
CA ARG A 104 1.74 5.39 13.66
C ARG A 104 0.84 5.96 12.58
N GLY A 105 -0.39 6.38 12.91
CA GLY A 105 -1.27 7.06 11.97
C GLY A 105 -0.81 8.44 11.51
N ILE A 106 0.17 9.04 12.21
CA ILE A 106 0.79 10.30 11.81
C ILE A 106 2.31 10.17 11.96
N PRO A 107 3.02 9.65 10.95
CA PRO A 107 4.48 9.70 10.94
C PRO A 107 5.00 11.14 11.10
N ALA A 108 6.14 11.31 11.76
CA ALA A 108 6.76 12.63 11.92
C ALA A 108 7.33 13.18 10.61
N SER A 109 7.76 12.28 9.72
CA SER A 109 8.07 12.55 8.33
C SER A 109 8.11 11.25 7.53
N TYR A 110 8.19 11.34 6.20
CA TYR A 110 8.32 10.15 5.35
C TYR A 110 9.55 9.29 5.68
N ARG A 111 10.61 9.87 6.29
CA ARG A 111 11.85 9.17 6.63
C ARG A 111 11.75 8.32 7.90
N HIS A 112 10.72 8.54 8.73
CA HIS A 112 10.54 7.90 10.04
C HIS A 112 9.36 6.93 10.08
N MET A 113 8.99 6.37 8.93
CA MET A 113 7.98 5.33 8.79
C MET A 113 8.58 4.09 8.10
N ASP A 114 8.05 2.93 8.44
CA ASP A 114 8.30 1.71 7.67
C ASP A 114 7.55 1.78 6.33
N GLY A 115 7.90 0.88 5.40
CA GLY A 115 7.14 0.60 4.19
C GLY A 115 6.83 -0.88 4.07
N PHE A 116 5.75 -1.24 3.41
CA PHE A 116 5.31 -2.62 3.25
C PHE A 116 4.70 -2.82 1.87
N GLY A 117 4.91 -4.00 1.30
CA GLY A 117 4.11 -4.43 0.15
C GLY A 117 2.63 -4.69 0.51
N SER A 118 2.37 -4.90 1.79
CA SER A 118 1.08 -5.27 2.44
C SER A 118 0.54 -6.63 1.98
N HIS A 119 0.32 -6.76 0.67
CA HIS A 119 -0.11 -8.00 0.03
C HIS A 119 0.91 -9.12 0.18
N THR A 120 0.40 -10.32 0.06
CA THR A 120 1.22 -11.49 -0.27
C THR A 120 1.51 -11.47 -1.77
N PHE A 121 2.75 -11.74 -2.15
CA PHE A 121 3.23 -11.90 -3.52
C PHE A 121 3.76 -13.33 -3.71
N ALA A 122 4.07 -13.71 -4.94
CA ALA A 122 4.69 -15.00 -5.23
C ALA A 122 6.09 -14.80 -5.83
N TRP A 123 7.07 -15.58 -5.36
CA TRP A 123 8.39 -15.70 -5.98
C TRP A 123 8.52 -17.04 -6.69
N THR A 124 9.18 -17.05 -7.84
CA THR A 124 9.54 -18.25 -8.59
C THR A 124 11.06 -18.31 -8.76
N SER A 125 11.67 -19.39 -8.28
CA SER A 125 13.11 -19.65 -8.46
C SER A 125 13.42 -20.10 -9.90
N ALA A 126 14.71 -20.07 -10.28
CA ALA A 126 15.17 -20.59 -11.57
C ALA A 126 14.87 -22.09 -11.80
N ALA A 127 14.61 -22.85 -10.72
CA ALA A 127 14.19 -24.25 -10.80
C ALA A 127 12.66 -24.42 -10.94
N GLY A 128 11.90 -23.33 -11.13
CA GLY A 128 10.44 -23.34 -11.22
C GLY A 128 9.71 -23.55 -9.89
N LYS A 129 10.42 -23.56 -8.75
CA LYS A 129 9.79 -23.67 -7.43
C LYS A 129 9.24 -22.33 -6.97
N GLN A 130 8.03 -22.36 -6.42
CA GLN A 130 7.31 -21.17 -5.97
C GLN A 130 7.24 -21.08 -4.44
N CYS A 131 7.23 -19.85 -3.92
CA CYS A 131 6.88 -19.53 -2.53
C CYS A 131 6.11 -18.21 -2.47
N TYR A 132 5.44 -17.97 -1.35
CA TYR A 132 4.75 -16.71 -1.07
C TYR A 132 5.61 -15.79 -0.21
N VAL A 133 5.50 -14.48 -0.45
CA VAL A 133 6.38 -13.47 0.10
C VAL A 133 5.63 -12.22 0.55
N LYS A 134 5.98 -11.68 1.72
CA LYS A 134 5.61 -10.32 2.15
C LYS A 134 6.85 -9.43 2.24
N TYR A 135 6.77 -8.21 1.70
CA TYR A 135 7.87 -7.23 1.70
C TYR A 135 7.77 -6.24 2.86
N HIS A 136 8.90 -5.96 3.51
CA HIS A 136 9.02 -5.06 4.66
C HIS A 136 10.25 -4.15 4.53
N PHE A 137 10.05 -2.85 4.34
CA PHE A 137 11.10 -1.82 4.34
C PHE A 137 11.16 -1.19 5.72
N LYS A 138 12.18 -1.54 6.52
CA LYS A 138 12.33 -1.05 7.88
C LYS A 138 13.16 0.23 7.88
N THR A 139 12.63 1.33 8.42
CA THR A 139 13.34 2.63 8.48
C THR A 139 14.62 2.50 9.31
N ASP A 140 15.75 2.98 8.77
CA ASP A 140 17.03 2.99 9.49
C ASP A 140 17.19 4.24 10.40
N GLN A 141 16.24 5.17 10.34
CA GLN A 141 16.20 6.42 11.12
C GLN A 141 15.46 6.27 12.45
N GLY A 142 14.75 5.15 12.60
CA GLY A 142 13.86 4.89 13.72
C GLY A 142 12.46 5.48 13.50
N ILE A 143 11.47 4.80 14.06
CA ILE A 143 10.07 5.22 13.98
C ILE A 143 9.86 6.47 14.84
N ARG A 144 9.24 7.49 14.25
CA ARG A 144 8.80 8.71 14.95
C ARG A 144 7.44 9.12 14.45
N CYS A 145 6.58 9.54 15.38
CA CYS A 145 5.20 9.90 15.12
C CYS A 145 4.87 11.25 15.78
N LEU A 146 3.80 11.88 15.31
CA LEU A 146 3.22 13.07 15.90
C LEU A 146 1.96 12.70 16.67
N THR A 147 1.75 13.35 17.81
CA THR A 147 0.44 13.41 18.44
C THR A 147 -0.53 14.22 17.58
N ALA A 148 -1.84 14.07 17.82
CA ALA A 148 -2.86 14.82 17.09
C ALA A 148 -2.67 16.35 17.20
N THR A 149 -2.26 16.84 18.37
CA THR A 149 -1.99 18.27 18.61
C THR A 149 -0.76 18.75 17.85
N GLU A 150 0.36 18.03 17.93
CA GLU A 150 1.60 18.38 17.19
C GLU A 150 1.36 18.38 15.68
N ALA A 151 0.57 17.42 15.19
CA ALA A 151 0.21 17.31 13.78
C ALA A 151 -0.64 18.51 13.33
N ALA A 152 -1.66 18.89 14.11
CA ALA A 152 -2.49 20.06 13.82
C ALA A 152 -1.67 21.36 13.78
N ASP A 153 -0.77 21.55 14.76
CA ASP A 153 0.12 22.70 14.82
C ASP A 153 1.11 22.74 13.65
N LEU A 154 1.64 21.58 13.23
CA LEU A 154 2.55 21.48 12.10
C LEU A 154 1.82 21.73 10.78
N ALA A 155 0.67 21.10 10.57
CA ALA A 155 -0.17 21.28 9.39
C ALA A 155 -0.59 22.74 9.18
N GLY A 156 -0.90 23.46 10.27
CA GLY A 156 -1.24 24.88 10.22
C GLY A 156 -0.06 25.79 9.87
N ARG A 157 1.18 25.42 10.23
CA ARG A 157 2.39 26.21 9.97
C ARG A 157 3.06 25.88 8.64
N ASN A 158 3.08 24.61 8.26
CA ASN A 158 3.71 24.10 7.05
C ASN A 158 2.91 22.90 6.52
N PRO A 159 1.92 23.12 5.64
CA PRO A 159 1.15 22.03 5.06
C PRO A 159 2.01 21.07 4.23
N GLU A 160 3.15 21.52 3.70
CA GLU A 160 4.14 20.72 2.94
C GLU A 160 5.28 20.15 3.81
N SER A 161 5.05 19.98 5.11
CA SER A 161 6.05 19.57 6.09
C SER A 161 6.88 18.32 5.76
N HIS A 162 6.26 17.28 5.20
CA HIS A 162 6.94 16.01 4.94
C HIS A 162 7.76 16.06 3.65
N ASN A 163 7.24 16.75 2.63
CA ASN A 163 7.97 17.00 1.39
C ASN A 163 9.20 17.89 1.65
N SER A 164 9.04 18.97 2.43
CA SER A 164 10.17 19.81 2.86
C SER A 164 11.22 19.01 3.63
N ASP A 165 10.81 18.20 4.63
CA ASP A 165 11.75 17.35 5.38
C ASP A 165 12.57 16.43 4.48
N LEU A 166 11.93 15.78 3.49
CA LEU A 166 12.60 14.85 2.60
C LEU A 166 13.58 15.56 1.66
N VAL A 167 13.14 16.63 1.00
CA VAL A 167 13.96 17.39 0.05
C VAL A 167 15.20 17.94 0.76
N GLU A 168 15.00 18.61 1.90
CA GLU A 168 16.09 19.24 2.65
C GLU A 168 17.07 18.21 3.24
N ALA A 169 16.58 17.05 3.70
CA ALA A 169 17.45 15.98 4.20
C ALA A 169 18.39 15.47 3.08
N ILE A 170 17.87 15.26 1.87
CA ILE A 170 18.67 14.82 0.73
C ILE A 170 19.67 15.91 0.31
N GLU A 171 19.28 17.20 0.28
CA GLU A 171 20.19 18.32 0.00
C GLU A 171 21.34 18.43 1.00
N ARG A 172 21.07 18.15 2.29
CA ARG A 172 22.08 18.08 3.34
C ARG A 172 22.92 16.79 3.32
N ARG A 173 22.70 15.90 2.35
CA ARG A 173 23.32 14.57 2.25
C ARG A 173 23.00 13.64 3.42
N GLU A 174 21.90 13.89 4.12
CA GLU A 174 21.33 13.02 5.15
C GLU A 174 20.40 11.98 4.48
N HIS A 175 20.97 11.19 3.57
CA HIS A 175 20.23 10.30 2.69
C HIS A 175 19.42 9.27 3.50
N PRO A 176 18.08 9.29 3.43
CA PRO A 176 17.31 8.31 4.15
C PRO A 176 17.43 6.92 3.51
N SER A 177 17.45 5.89 4.35
CA SER A 177 17.47 4.50 3.93
C SER A 177 16.52 3.59 4.70
N TRP A 178 16.19 2.48 4.06
CA TRP A 178 15.39 1.40 4.63
C TRP A 178 16.05 0.05 4.36
N THR A 179 16.06 -0.81 5.38
CA THR A 179 16.49 -2.20 5.22
C THR A 179 15.31 -3.05 4.75
N LEU A 180 15.41 -3.60 3.53
CA LEU A 180 14.41 -4.50 2.96
C LEU A 180 14.56 -5.89 3.58
N HIS A 181 13.46 -6.36 4.16
CA HIS A 181 13.25 -7.71 4.63
C HIS A 181 12.09 -8.36 3.88
N VAL A 182 12.06 -9.69 3.93
CA VAL A 182 10.93 -10.49 3.47
C VAL A 182 10.53 -11.54 4.49
N GLN A 183 9.26 -11.88 4.52
CA GLN A 183 8.77 -13.14 5.09
C GLN A 183 8.55 -14.13 3.94
N ILE A 184 8.82 -15.41 4.18
CA ILE A 184 8.62 -16.47 3.18
C ILE A 184 7.72 -17.56 3.76
N MET A 185 6.71 -17.97 2.99
CA MET A 185 5.82 -19.09 3.28
C MET A 185 5.81 -20.04 2.08
N SER A 186 5.86 -21.35 2.33
CA SER A 186 5.79 -22.32 1.22
C SER A 186 4.37 -22.43 0.65
N VAL A 187 4.25 -22.87 -0.62
CA VAL A 187 2.93 -23.07 -1.24
C VAL A 187 2.11 -24.12 -0.49
N ASP A 188 2.74 -25.21 -0.06
CA ASP A 188 2.09 -26.30 0.69
C ASP A 188 1.58 -25.82 2.05
N GLU A 189 2.36 -25.02 2.76
CA GLU A 189 1.98 -24.44 4.05
C GLU A 189 0.79 -23.51 3.93
N ALA A 190 0.77 -22.64 2.91
CA ALA A 190 -0.30 -21.67 2.68
C ALA A 190 -1.69 -22.30 2.50
N ALA A 191 -1.75 -23.55 2.03
CA ALA A 191 -3.00 -24.29 1.91
C ALA A 191 -3.60 -24.64 3.29
N SER A 192 -2.75 -24.96 4.26
CA SER A 192 -3.15 -25.37 5.61
C SER A 192 -2.99 -24.30 6.69
N TYR A 193 -2.44 -23.13 6.35
CA TYR A 193 -2.17 -22.06 7.30
C TYR A 193 -3.47 -21.55 7.96
N SER A 194 -3.41 -21.31 9.27
CA SER A 194 -4.60 -21.02 10.09
C SER A 194 -5.21 -19.65 9.81
N ILE A 195 -4.39 -18.69 9.39
CA ILE A 195 -4.80 -17.38 8.92
C ILE A 195 -4.83 -17.46 7.40
N ASN A 196 -5.87 -16.96 6.73
CA ASN A 196 -5.81 -16.84 5.28
C ASN A 196 -4.58 -15.98 4.89
N PRO A 197 -3.55 -16.56 4.25
CA PRO A 197 -2.31 -15.85 3.97
C PRO A 197 -2.46 -14.76 2.91
N PHE A 198 -3.61 -14.71 2.24
CA PHE A 198 -3.95 -13.75 1.19
C PHE A 198 -5.01 -12.72 1.67
N ASP A 199 -5.34 -12.70 2.96
CA ASP A 199 -6.19 -11.67 3.56
C ASP A 199 -5.37 -10.40 3.83
N LEU A 200 -5.68 -9.33 3.10
CA LEU A 200 -5.00 -8.05 3.26
C LEU A 200 -5.29 -7.36 4.61
N THR A 201 -6.28 -7.82 5.37
CA THR A 201 -6.54 -7.34 6.75
C THR A 201 -5.69 -8.05 7.80
N LYS A 202 -4.88 -9.04 7.39
CA LYS A 202 -4.08 -9.89 8.28
C LYS A 202 -2.58 -9.77 8.04
N VAL A 203 -1.81 -9.89 9.12
CA VAL A 203 -0.36 -10.09 9.08
C VAL A 203 0.00 -11.56 9.26
N TRP A 204 1.17 -11.95 8.75
CA TRP A 204 1.83 -13.19 9.16
C TRP A 204 2.64 -12.90 10.42
N PRO A 205 2.34 -13.51 11.58
CA PRO A 205 3.11 -13.32 12.80
C PRO A 205 4.59 -13.58 12.57
N TYR A 206 5.46 -12.72 13.10
CA TYR A 206 6.91 -12.89 12.98
C TYR A 206 7.42 -14.13 13.72
N SER A 207 6.66 -14.65 14.70
CA SER A 207 6.95 -15.93 15.36
C SER A 207 6.89 -17.12 14.40
N ASP A 208 6.01 -17.04 13.41
CA ASP A 208 5.74 -18.12 12.47
C ASP A 208 6.64 -17.95 11.24
N HIS A 209 6.73 -16.71 10.75
CA HIS A 209 7.54 -16.34 9.59
C HIS A 209 8.46 -15.16 9.95
N PRO A 210 9.70 -15.42 10.41
CA PRO A 210 10.64 -14.37 10.77
C PRO A 210 11.07 -13.54 9.56
N LEU A 211 11.52 -12.31 9.82
CA LEU A 211 12.06 -11.43 8.78
C LEU A 211 13.43 -11.93 8.30
N ILE A 212 13.60 -11.99 6.98
CA ILE A 212 14.85 -12.33 6.30
C ILE A 212 15.34 -11.08 5.58
N GLU A 213 16.54 -10.61 5.91
CA GLU A 213 17.15 -9.45 5.25
C GLU A 213 17.49 -9.76 3.78
N VAL A 214 17.20 -8.81 2.89
CA VAL A 214 17.43 -8.93 1.43
C VAL A 214 18.38 -7.87 0.91
N GLY A 215 18.24 -6.62 1.37
CA GLY A 215 19.04 -5.51 0.86
C GLY A 215 18.64 -4.17 1.45
N LYS A 216 19.07 -3.08 0.81
CA LYS A 216 18.89 -1.72 1.32
C LYS A 216 18.40 -0.77 0.23
N LEU A 217 17.36 -0.02 0.54
CA LEU A 217 16.87 1.12 -0.26
C LEU A 217 17.49 2.40 0.30
N VAL A 218 18.05 3.25 -0.56
CA VAL A 218 18.63 4.55 -0.18
C VAL A 218 18.10 5.61 -1.14
N LEU A 219 17.63 6.74 -0.61
CA LEU A 219 17.24 7.90 -1.41
C LEU A 219 18.34 8.95 -1.33
N ASP A 220 19.05 9.15 -2.42
CA ASP A 220 20.24 10.01 -2.50
C ASP A 220 20.14 11.13 -3.55
N ARG A 221 18.98 11.26 -4.21
CA ARG A 221 18.74 12.25 -5.26
C ARG A 221 17.29 12.76 -5.22
N ASN A 222 17.14 14.09 -5.23
CA ASN A 222 15.85 14.76 -5.42
C ASN A 222 15.48 14.78 -6.90
N ALA A 223 14.17 14.83 -7.20
CA ALA A 223 13.69 15.12 -8.54
C ALA A 223 14.06 16.55 -8.95
N ASP A 224 14.54 16.73 -10.19
CA ASP A 224 14.88 18.06 -10.71
C ASP A 224 13.61 18.87 -11.02
N ASN A 225 12.54 18.20 -11.48
CA ASN A 225 11.25 18.82 -11.71
C ASN A 225 10.13 17.96 -11.12
N TYR A 226 9.50 18.48 -10.06
CA TYR A 226 8.41 17.78 -9.36
C TYR A 226 7.29 17.35 -10.31
N PHE A 227 6.87 18.19 -11.24
CA PHE A 227 5.78 17.83 -12.15
C PHE A 227 6.19 16.71 -13.11
N ALA A 228 7.36 16.84 -13.73
CA ALA A 228 7.85 15.89 -14.72
C ALA A 228 8.10 14.50 -14.11
N ASP A 229 8.71 14.47 -12.92
CA ASP A 229 9.20 13.23 -12.32
C ASP A 229 8.25 12.69 -11.25
N VAL A 230 7.66 13.55 -10.40
CA VAL A 230 6.82 13.11 -9.28
C VAL A 230 5.35 13.06 -9.65
N GLU A 231 4.77 14.14 -10.18
CA GLU A 231 3.34 14.19 -10.51
C GLU A 231 2.97 13.24 -11.65
N GLN A 232 3.83 13.13 -12.67
CA GLN A 232 3.63 12.20 -13.79
C GLN A 232 4.13 10.78 -13.53
N SER A 233 4.67 10.48 -12.34
CA SER A 233 5.01 9.10 -11.99
C SER A 233 3.77 8.19 -11.99
N ALA A 234 3.98 6.96 -12.43
CA ALA A 234 2.98 5.90 -12.52
C ALA A 234 3.58 4.59 -12.00
N PHE A 235 2.97 4.01 -10.97
CA PHE A 235 3.38 2.74 -10.35
C PHE A 235 2.27 1.73 -10.54
N ASP A 236 2.48 0.71 -11.35
CA ASP A 236 1.45 -0.28 -11.66
C ASP A 236 1.79 -1.62 -11.00
N PRO A 237 1.02 -2.12 -10.02
CA PRO A 237 1.23 -3.46 -9.44
C PRO A 237 1.18 -4.61 -10.45
N GLY A 238 0.73 -4.39 -11.69
CA GLY A 238 0.85 -5.33 -12.80
C GLY A 238 2.24 -5.37 -13.46
N ASN A 239 3.12 -4.40 -13.16
CA ASN A 239 4.52 -4.38 -13.63
C ASN A 239 5.38 -5.30 -12.77
N PHE A 240 5.40 -6.58 -13.12
CA PHE A 240 6.32 -7.57 -12.57
C PHE A 240 7.51 -7.81 -13.49
N VAL A 241 8.56 -8.40 -12.92
CA VAL A 241 9.73 -8.93 -13.63
C VAL A 241 9.85 -10.43 -13.40
N PRO A 242 10.52 -11.20 -14.27
CA PRO A 242 10.64 -12.65 -14.13
C PRO A 242 11.05 -13.08 -12.72
N GLY A 243 10.33 -14.08 -12.18
CA GLY A 243 10.56 -14.59 -10.83
C GLY A 243 9.75 -13.89 -9.74
N ILE A 244 9.03 -12.79 -10.04
CA ILE A 244 8.09 -12.14 -9.14
C ILE A 244 6.70 -12.14 -9.80
N GLY A 245 5.66 -12.48 -9.05
CA GLY A 245 4.29 -12.49 -9.55
C GLY A 245 3.26 -12.23 -8.46
N PRO A 246 1.97 -12.13 -8.85
CA PRO A 246 0.89 -11.89 -7.91
C PRO A 246 0.52 -13.17 -7.14
N SER A 247 -0.03 -12.99 -5.94
CA SER A 247 -0.75 -14.06 -5.22
C SER A 247 -2.26 -13.98 -5.50
N PRO A 248 -3.08 -14.95 -5.04
CA PRO A 248 -4.54 -14.88 -5.18
C PRO A 248 -5.23 -13.93 -4.19
N ASP A 249 -4.50 -13.03 -3.52
CA ASP A 249 -5.09 -11.93 -2.73
C ASP A 249 -6.06 -11.11 -3.61
N LYS A 250 -7.36 -11.13 -3.29
CA LYS A 250 -8.41 -10.48 -4.08
C LYS A 250 -8.13 -8.99 -4.27
N MET A 251 -7.62 -8.30 -3.24
CA MET A 251 -7.28 -6.89 -3.34
C MET A 251 -6.14 -6.67 -4.32
N LEU A 252 -5.09 -7.48 -4.26
CA LEU A 252 -3.98 -7.41 -5.22
C LEU A 252 -4.50 -7.64 -6.65
N GLN A 253 -5.34 -8.65 -6.86
CA GLN A 253 -5.92 -8.97 -8.17
C GLN A 253 -6.70 -7.78 -8.76
N GLY A 254 -7.50 -7.06 -7.95
CA GLY A 254 -8.17 -5.85 -8.41
C GLY A 254 -7.22 -4.72 -8.81
N ARG A 255 -6.09 -4.59 -8.09
CA ARG A 255 -5.08 -3.56 -8.38
C ARG A 255 -4.30 -3.81 -9.68
N LEU A 256 -4.15 -5.07 -10.10
CA LEU A 256 -3.49 -5.42 -11.38
C LEU A 256 -4.19 -4.79 -12.60
N PHE A 257 -5.49 -4.50 -12.48
CA PHE A 257 -6.25 -3.79 -13.50
C PHE A 257 -6.28 -2.27 -13.23
N ALA A 258 -6.62 -1.88 -12.00
CA ALA A 258 -7.03 -0.51 -11.69
C ALA A 258 -5.96 0.55 -11.96
N TYR A 259 -4.68 0.24 -11.72
CA TYR A 259 -3.60 1.23 -11.86
C TYR A 259 -3.32 1.57 -13.33
N GLY A 260 -3.14 0.57 -14.19
CA GLY A 260 -2.95 0.78 -15.62
C GLY A 260 -4.13 1.50 -16.26
N ASP A 261 -5.36 1.20 -15.85
CA ASP A 261 -6.57 1.94 -16.27
C ASP A 261 -6.52 3.42 -15.84
N ALA A 262 -6.31 3.68 -14.54
CA ALA A 262 -6.23 5.04 -14.01
C ALA A 262 -5.09 5.86 -14.64
N HIS A 263 -3.93 5.24 -14.93
CA HIS A 263 -2.80 5.90 -15.58
C HIS A 263 -3.11 6.31 -17.02
N ARG A 264 -3.77 5.45 -17.79
CA ARG A 264 -4.18 5.77 -19.17
C ARG A 264 -5.12 6.97 -19.21
N TYR A 265 -6.02 7.09 -18.24
CA TYR A 265 -6.86 8.28 -18.08
C TYR A 265 -6.05 9.52 -17.64
N ARG A 266 -5.27 9.40 -16.56
CA ARG A 266 -4.59 10.52 -15.91
C ARG A 266 -3.44 11.11 -16.74
N LEU A 267 -2.68 10.27 -17.44
CA LEU A 267 -1.43 10.63 -18.12
C LEU A 267 -1.46 10.38 -19.63
N GLY A 268 -2.51 9.72 -20.13
CA GLY A 268 -2.63 9.31 -21.52
C GLY A 268 -2.04 7.93 -21.81
N ILE A 269 -2.42 7.35 -22.95
CA ILE A 269 -2.06 5.97 -23.34
C ILE A 269 -0.55 5.72 -23.42
N ASN A 270 0.21 6.76 -23.74
CA ASN A 270 1.66 6.71 -23.96
C ASN A 270 2.47 7.16 -22.72
N HIS A 271 1.87 7.17 -21.52
CA HIS A 271 2.52 7.63 -20.29
C HIS A 271 3.80 6.87 -19.91
N THR A 272 3.98 5.65 -20.41
CA THR A 272 5.19 4.84 -20.24
C THR A 272 6.40 5.41 -20.99
N HIS A 273 6.20 6.37 -21.89
CA HIS A 273 7.29 7.12 -22.53
C HIS A 273 7.74 8.35 -21.73
N VAL A 274 7.00 8.75 -20.68
CA VAL A 274 7.48 9.80 -19.76
C VAL A 274 8.74 9.29 -19.07
N PRO A 275 9.85 10.06 -18.99
CA PRO A 275 11.15 9.54 -18.56
C PRO A 275 11.17 8.75 -17.25
N VAL A 276 10.46 9.24 -16.22
CA VAL A 276 10.36 8.54 -14.92
C VAL A 276 9.64 7.20 -15.00
N ASN A 277 8.75 7.00 -15.98
CA ASN A 277 7.98 5.77 -16.15
C ASN A 277 8.63 4.79 -17.14
N ALA A 278 9.54 5.27 -17.98
CA ALA A 278 10.18 4.48 -19.02
C ALA A 278 11.10 3.40 -18.41
N PRO A 279 11.13 2.18 -18.98
CA PRO A 279 12.02 1.12 -18.52
C PRO A 279 13.44 1.32 -19.05
N HIS A 280 14.12 2.40 -18.62
CA HIS A 280 15.38 2.86 -19.21
C HIS A 280 16.60 1.99 -18.86
N ALA A 281 16.47 1.03 -17.94
CA ALA A 281 17.49 0.01 -17.69
C ALA A 281 17.46 -1.14 -18.72
N THR A 282 16.49 -1.14 -19.64
CA THR A 282 16.34 -2.14 -20.70
C THR A 282 15.74 -1.50 -21.96
N THR A 283 15.45 -2.30 -22.98
CA THR A 283 14.75 -1.85 -24.19
C THR A 283 13.41 -2.55 -24.32
N ALA A 284 12.33 -1.78 -24.39
CA ALA A 284 10.99 -2.30 -24.63
C ALA A 284 10.83 -2.69 -26.11
N ASN A 285 10.98 -3.98 -26.41
CA ASN A 285 10.77 -4.53 -27.76
C ASN A 285 9.34 -5.05 -27.88
N ASN A 286 8.44 -4.24 -28.42
CA ASN A 286 7.02 -4.57 -28.54
C ASN A 286 6.38 -4.05 -29.85
N TYR A 287 5.11 -4.39 -30.03
CA TYR A 287 4.30 -3.99 -31.18
C TYR A 287 3.39 -2.79 -30.91
N GLY A 288 3.57 -2.08 -29.80
CA GLY A 288 2.80 -0.87 -29.49
C GLY A 288 2.99 0.19 -30.58
N ARG A 289 1.88 0.72 -31.10
CA ARG A 289 1.85 1.75 -32.14
C ARG A 289 0.86 2.87 -31.81
N ASP A 290 1.09 4.04 -32.39
CA ASP A 290 0.22 5.21 -32.38
C ASP A 290 -0.08 5.73 -30.95
N GLY A 291 -1.32 6.15 -30.72
CA GLY A 291 -1.76 6.75 -29.45
C GLY A 291 -1.45 8.25 -29.37
N MET A 292 -2.17 8.94 -28.48
CA MET A 292 -1.97 10.37 -28.23
C MET A 292 -0.55 10.62 -27.69
N MET A 293 0.10 11.71 -28.13
CA MET A 293 1.45 12.10 -27.71
C MET A 293 2.52 11.03 -27.97
N ARG A 294 2.48 10.36 -29.13
CA ARG A 294 3.53 9.43 -29.54
C ARG A 294 4.77 10.17 -30.05
N VAL A 295 5.87 10.11 -29.30
CA VAL A 295 7.07 10.96 -29.50
C VAL A 295 8.38 10.20 -29.68
N ASP A 296 8.34 8.86 -29.66
CA ASP A 296 9.51 7.95 -29.70
C ASP A 296 9.87 7.46 -31.12
N GLY A 297 9.22 7.99 -32.16
CA GLY A 297 9.36 7.51 -33.54
C GLY A 297 8.46 6.31 -33.91
N ASN A 298 7.65 5.79 -32.97
CA ASN A 298 6.56 4.85 -33.22
C ASN A 298 6.95 3.54 -33.94
N GLY A 299 8.19 3.06 -33.74
CA GLY A 299 8.72 1.87 -34.42
C GLY A 299 8.94 2.02 -35.93
N GLY A 300 8.80 3.23 -36.49
CA GLY A 300 9.08 3.54 -37.89
C GLY A 300 8.36 2.63 -38.89
N ARG A 301 9.12 1.96 -39.76
CA ARG A 301 8.59 1.06 -40.81
C ARG A 301 8.49 -0.42 -40.39
N ALA A 302 8.85 -0.74 -39.14
CA ALA A 302 8.82 -2.12 -38.66
C ALA A 302 7.39 -2.68 -38.67
N LYS A 303 7.24 -3.96 -39.03
CA LYS A 303 5.95 -4.66 -38.96
C LYS A 303 5.40 -4.61 -37.54
N ASN A 304 4.08 -4.50 -37.42
CA ASN A 304 3.38 -4.27 -36.15
C ASN A 304 2.55 -5.47 -35.68
N TYR A 305 2.87 -6.68 -36.14
CA TYR A 305 2.16 -7.92 -35.82
C TYR A 305 3.13 -9.07 -35.58
N GLU A 306 2.69 -10.07 -34.82
CA GLU A 306 3.41 -11.31 -34.51
C GLU A 306 2.43 -12.49 -34.66
N PRO A 307 2.87 -13.66 -35.16
CA PRO A 307 4.20 -13.94 -35.71
C PRO A 307 4.43 -13.27 -37.09
N ASN A 308 5.67 -12.96 -37.43
CA ASN A 308 6.04 -12.38 -38.73
C ASN A 308 7.43 -12.82 -39.21
N SER A 309 7.71 -12.68 -40.51
CA SER A 309 8.98 -13.07 -41.16
C SER A 309 9.99 -11.93 -41.35
N PHE A 310 9.90 -10.87 -40.54
CA PHE A 310 10.64 -9.61 -40.72
C PHE A 310 11.50 -9.24 -39.50
N ASP A 311 12.03 -10.23 -38.78
CA ASP A 311 12.93 -10.07 -37.62
C ASP A 311 12.41 -9.10 -36.54
N GLY A 312 11.08 -9.04 -36.35
CA GLY A 312 10.45 -8.26 -35.29
C GLY A 312 10.53 -8.93 -33.91
N PRO A 313 10.10 -8.25 -32.83
CA PRO A 313 10.02 -8.84 -31.50
C PRO A 313 9.26 -10.18 -31.50
N ALA A 314 9.84 -11.22 -30.92
CA ALA A 314 9.17 -12.52 -30.75
C ALA A 314 8.89 -12.75 -29.26
N GLN A 315 7.81 -13.48 -28.96
CA GLN A 315 7.59 -13.98 -27.61
C GLN A 315 8.75 -14.89 -27.20
N THR A 316 9.14 -14.85 -25.93
CA THR A 316 10.27 -15.64 -25.41
C THR A 316 9.87 -17.06 -25.01
N ASP A 317 8.57 -17.36 -24.95
CA ASP A 317 7.98 -18.59 -24.39
C ASP A 317 8.39 -18.91 -22.92
N ASP A 318 9.17 -18.03 -22.29
CA ASP A 318 9.56 -18.13 -20.89
C ASP A 318 8.42 -17.66 -19.97
N PRO A 319 7.94 -18.50 -19.04
CA PRO A 319 6.90 -18.09 -18.10
C PRO A 319 7.44 -17.03 -17.14
N HIS A 320 6.75 -15.89 -17.02
CA HIS A 320 7.11 -14.84 -16.06
C HIS A 320 7.09 -15.32 -14.59
N CYS A 321 6.18 -16.24 -14.27
CA CYS A 321 6.06 -16.88 -12.97
C CYS A 321 5.58 -18.34 -13.11
N ALA A 322 5.83 -19.17 -12.09
CA ALA A 322 5.28 -20.52 -12.05
C ALA A 322 3.76 -20.50 -12.00
N GLY A 323 3.13 -21.46 -12.69
CA GLY A 323 1.69 -21.66 -12.63
C GLY A 323 1.25 -22.08 -11.22
N LEU A 324 0.11 -21.56 -10.79
CA LEU A 324 -0.53 -21.93 -9.53
C LEU A 324 -1.57 -23.03 -9.79
N PRO A 325 -1.60 -24.13 -9.01
CA PRO A 325 -2.72 -25.06 -9.07
C PRO A 325 -4.00 -24.34 -8.64
N VAL A 326 -5.05 -24.52 -9.42
CA VAL A 326 -6.40 -24.02 -9.13
C VAL A 326 -7.35 -25.20 -8.98
N ASP A 327 -8.24 -25.15 -8.02
CA ASP A 327 -9.25 -26.17 -7.76
C ASP A 327 -10.63 -25.51 -7.55
N GLY A 328 -11.69 -26.26 -7.83
CA GLY A 328 -13.07 -25.80 -7.69
C GLY A 328 -13.72 -25.25 -8.96
N VAL A 329 -14.88 -24.64 -8.78
CA VAL A 329 -15.70 -24.07 -9.86
C VAL A 329 -15.42 -22.56 -9.93
N SER A 330 -15.57 -21.93 -11.10
CA SER A 330 -15.52 -20.47 -11.20
C SER A 330 -16.87 -19.86 -10.79
N GLY A 331 -16.85 -18.80 -9.99
CA GLY A 331 -18.06 -18.16 -9.49
C GLY A 331 -17.77 -17.04 -8.49
N THR A 332 -18.85 -16.45 -7.96
CA THR A 332 -18.75 -15.48 -6.87
C THR A 332 -18.73 -16.23 -5.55
N TYR A 333 -17.60 -16.16 -4.86
CA TYR A 333 -17.42 -16.78 -3.55
C TYR A 333 -17.43 -15.72 -2.46
N GLY A 334 -17.95 -16.10 -1.29
CA GLY A 334 -17.73 -15.36 -0.06
C GLY A 334 -16.25 -15.19 0.24
N TRP A 335 -15.95 -14.45 1.31
CA TRP A 335 -14.58 -14.44 1.81
C TRP A 335 -14.20 -15.82 2.34
N ASP A 336 -12.93 -16.19 2.18
CA ASP A 336 -12.39 -17.43 2.74
C ASP A 336 -12.56 -17.42 4.27
N GLU A 337 -13.33 -18.39 4.78
CA GLU A 337 -13.73 -18.47 6.19
C GLU A 337 -12.63 -19.05 7.10
N ARG A 338 -11.42 -19.33 6.58
CA ARG A 338 -10.26 -19.68 7.41
C ARG A 338 -9.99 -18.55 8.40
N ASN A 339 -10.37 -18.78 9.66
CA ASN A 339 -10.37 -17.80 10.73
C ASN A 339 -11.22 -16.56 10.41
N THR A 340 -12.55 -16.71 10.51
CA THR A 340 -13.58 -15.66 10.37
C THR A 340 -13.45 -14.52 11.40
N ASP A 341 -12.45 -14.55 12.27
CA ASP A 341 -12.25 -13.54 13.30
C ASP A 341 -11.58 -12.29 12.74
N ASP A 342 -12.38 -11.25 12.52
CA ASP A 342 -11.94 -9.92 12.09
C ASP A 342 -11.25 -9.11 13.21
N PHE A 343 -11.25 -9.61 14.45
CA PHE A 343 -10.93 -8.85 15.66
C PHE A 343 -9.64 -9.31 16.36
N CYS A 344 -9.27 -10.60 16.27
CA CYS A 344 -8.13 -11.17 16.99
C CYS A 344 -6.84 -10.34 16.85
N GLN A 345 -6.38 -10.07 15.62
CA GLN A 345 -5.14 -9.33 15.41
C GLN A 345 -5.22 -7.85 15.80
N ALA A 346 -6.42 -7.25 15.75
CA ALA A 346 -6.64 -5.92 16.29
C ALA A 346 -6.49 -5.90 17.82
N GLY A 347 -7.01 -6.93 18.49
CA GLY A 347 -6.85 -7.14 19.93
C GLY A 347 -5.39 -7.38 20.31
N ASP A 348 -4.67 -8.20 19.53
CA ASP A 348 -3.25 -8.45 19.75
C ASP A 348 -2.44 -7.16 19.64
N LEU A 349 -2.69 -6.35 18.60
CA LEU A 349 -2.09 -5.03 18.46
C LEU A 349 -2.40 -4.13 19.66
N TYR A 350 -3.66 -4.05 20.09
CA TYR A 350 -4.07 -3.25 21.26
C TYR A 350 -3.31 -3.64 22.53
N ARG A 351 -3.15 -4.94 22.77
CA ARG A 351 -2.44 -5.49 23.94
C ARG A 351 -0.93 -5.29 23.88
N LEU A 352 -0.34 -5.23 22.68
CA LEU A 352 1.09 -4.97 22.46
C LEU A 352 1.49 -3.51 22.70
N ILE A 353 0.56 -2.56 22.56
CA ILE A 353 0.81 -1.14 22.74
C ILE A 353 0.88 -0.81 24.26
N ASP A 354 1.84 0.03 24.65
CA ASP A 354 2.00 0.52 26.02
C ASP A 354 0.81 1.39 26.47
N ASP A 355 0.62 1.55 27.78
CA ASP A 355 -0.58 2.22 28.33
C ASP A 355 -0.74 3.67 27.87
N ALA A 356 0.35 4.41 27.65
CA ALA A 356 0.29 5.81 27.23
C ALA A 356 -0.12 5.93 25.76
N ALA A 357 0.47 5.11 24.89
CA ALA A 357 0.06 5.02 23.48
C ALA A 357 -1.36 4.45 23.33
N ARG A 358 -1.76 3.51 24.19
CA ARG A 358 -3.11 2.95 24.25
C ARG A 358 -4.15 4.00 24.65
N GLN A 359 -3.81 4.89 25.59
CA GLN A 359 -4.67 6.02 25.93
C GLN A 359 -4.84 6.98 24.75
N ARG A 360 -3.75 7.32 24.05
CA ARG A 360 -3.83 8.15 22.83
C ARG A 360 -4.69 7.49 21.75
N LEU A 361 -4.53 6.19 21.51
CA LEU A 361 -5.38 5.44 20.58
C LEU A 361 -6.87 5.56 20.92
N VAL A 362 -7.24 5.33 22.19
CA VAL A 362 -8.61 5.48 22.68
C VAL A 362 -9.12 6.90 22.47
N ASP A 363 -8.32 7.91 22.83
CA ASP A 363 -8.70 9.31 22.71
C ASP A 363 -8.91 9.71 21.24
N ASN A 364 -7.99 9.33 20.35
CA ASN A 364 -8.11 9.62 18.92
C ASN A 364 -9.39 9.04 18.32
N ILE A 365 -9.76 7.79 18.69
CA ILE A 365 -11.00 7.16 18.24
C ILE A 365 -12.21 7.87 18.84
N ALA A 366 -12.18 8.14 20.15
CA ALA A 366 -13.29 8.79 20.85
C ALA A 366 -13.54 10.22 20.33
N ASP A 367 -12.50 11.00 20.04
CA ASP A 367 -12.58 12.35 19.47
C ASP A 367 -13.28 12.33 18.10
N SER A 368 -12.98 11.34 17.26
CA SER A 368 -13.58 11.21 15.94
C SER A 368 -15.02 10.69 16.02
N LEU A 369 -15.23 9.58 16.75
CA LEU A 369 -16.53 8.90 16.83
C LEU A 369 -17.56 9.69 17.65
N ALA A 370 -17.12 10.55 18.59
CA ALA A 370 -18.03 11.44 19.33
C ALA A 370 -18.80 12.40 18.42
N GLN A 371 -18.26 12.74 17.25
CA GLN A 371 -18.88 13.64 16.26
C GLN A 371 -20.03 12.98 15.46
N VAL A 372 -20.23 11.67 15.57
CA VAL A 372 -21.25 10.91 14.82
C VAL A 372 -22.60 10.97 15.53
N ASN A 373 -23.63 11.51 14.87
CA ASN A 373 -24.92 11.76 15.53
C ASN A 373 -25.78 10.49 15.64
N ARG A 374 -25.66 9.55 14.70
CA ARG A 374 -26.44 8.31 14.70
C ARG A 374 -25.92 7.32 15.74
N ALA A 375 -26.69 7.13 16.82
CA ALA A 375 -26.35 6.20 17.90
C ALA A 375 -26.03 4.78 17.42
N GLY A 376 -26.78 4.25 16.43
CA GLY A 376 -26.54 2.90 15.90
C GLY A 376 -25.17 2.72 15.23
N ILE A 377 -24.61 3.77 14.62
CA ILE A 377 -23.24 3.72 14.06
C ILE A 377 -22.22 3.60 15.18
N VAL A 378 -22.39 4.42 16.23
CA VAL A 378 -21.50 4.46 17.40
C VAL A 378 -21.53 3.13 18.14
N GLU A 379 -22.72 2.57 18.38
CA GLU A 379 -22.90 1.29 19.08
C GLU A 379 -22.26 0.12 18.33
N ARG A 380 -22.50 0.03 17.00
CA ARG A 380 -21.86 -1.00 16.16
C ARG A 380 -20.34 -0.86 16.16
N SER A 381 -19.83 0.36 16.00
CA SER A 381 -18.38 0.61 16.00
C SER A 381 -17.73 0.20 17.32
N ILE A 382 -18.32 0.57 18.46
CA ILE A 382 -17.85 0.15 19.79
C ILE A 382 -17.88 -1.37 19.93
N SER A 383 -18.90 -2.05 19.38
CA SER A 383 -18.99 -3.51 19.45
C SER A 383 -17.81 -4.21 18.77
N HIS A 384 -17.33 -3.70 17.64
CA HIS A 384 -16.15 -4.24 16.95
C HIS A 384 -14.90 -4.15 17.83
N PHE A 385 -14.70 -3.00 18.48
CA PHE A 385 -13.58 -2.83 19.42
C PHE A 385 -13.70 -3.70 20.67
N ARG A 386 -14.92 -3.94 21.19
CA ARG A 386 -15.16 -4.88 22.29
C ARG A 386 -14.87 -6.33 21.90
N ASN A 387 -15.17 -6.71 20.67
CA ASN A 387 -14.86 -8.04 20.15
C ASN A 387 -13.35 -8.25 20.00
N ALA A 388 -12.58 -7.18 19.72
CA ALA A 388 -11.11 -7.23 19.71
C ALA A 388 -10.54 -7.32 21.13
N ASP A 389 -11.03 -6.48 22.05
CA ASP A 389 -10.69 -6.51 23.47
C ASP A 389 -11.76 -5.76 24.30
N LEU A 390 -12.23 -6.37 25.40
CA LEU A 390 -13.27 -5.76 26.23
C LEU A 390 -12.85 -4.43 26.86
N ASP A 391 -11.59 -4.29 27.30
CA ASP A 391 -11.08 -3.03 27.85
C ASP A 391 -11.08 -1.93 26.77
N TYR A 392 -10.64 -2.30 25.57
CA TYR A 392 -10.54 -1.37 24.44
C TYR A 392 -11.88 -0.71 24.11
N GLY A 393 -12.91 -1.51 23.85
CA GLY A 393 -14.23 -0.98 23.52
C GLY A 393 -14.88 -0.22 24.69
N ASN A 394 -14.63 -0.62 25.94
CA ASN A 394 -15.18 0.08 27.12
C ASN A 394 -14.53 1.44 27.35
N ARG A 395 -13.20 1.55 27.14
CA ARG A 395 -12.47 2.83 27.23
C ARG A 395 -12.91 3.79 26.14
N ILE A 396 -13.13 3.32 24.91
CA ILE A 396 -13.70 4.14 23.84
C ILE A 396 -15.10 4.63 24.21
N ALA A 397 -15.98 3.74 24.70
CA ALA A 397 -17.33 4.11 25.09
C ALA A 397 -17.34 5.20 26.18
N ALA A 398 -16.49 5.05 27.21
CA ALA A 398 -16.33 6.05 28.27
C ALA A 398 -15.77 7.38 27.72
N GLY A 399 -14.76 7.31 26.83
CA GLY A 399 -14.18 8.48 26.18
C GLY A 399 -15.17 9.26 25.33
N ILE A 400 -16.07 8.59 24.62
CA ILE A 400 -17.15 9.21 23.83
C ILE A 400 -18.17 9.87 24.75
N ALA A 401 -18.58 9.19 25.82
CA ALA A 401 -19.55 9.73 26.78
C ALA A 401 -19.05 11.04 27.41
N ALA A 402 -17.76 11.11 27.79
CA ALA A 402 -17.14 12.30 28.35
C ALA A 402 -17.03 13.48 27.37
N ARG A 403 -17.01 13.23 26.05
CA ARG A 403 -16.95 14.27 25.01
C ARG A 403 -18.32 14.82 24.62
N ARG A 404 -19.38 14.07 24.93
CA ARG A 404 -20.77 14.41 24.61
C ARG A 404 -21.53 15.02 25.78
N SER A 405 -21.02 14.86 27.00
CA SER A 405 -21.47 15.58 28.20
C SER A 405 -20.99 17.03 28.16
#